data_AF-A0A6P9DJA5-F1
#
_entry.id   AF-A0A6P9DJA5-F1
#
_cell.length_a   1.000
_cell.length_b   1.000
_cell.length_c   1.000
_cell.angle_alpha   90.00
_cell.angle_beta   90.00
_cell.angle_gamma   90.00
#
_symmetry.space_group_name_H-M   'P 1'
#
loop_
_entity.id
_entity.type
_entity.pdbx_description
1 polymer ?
#
loop_
_entity_poly.entity_id
_entity_poly.type
_entity_poly.pdbx_seq_one_letter_code
_entity_poly.pdbx_strand_id
1 'polypeptide(L)'
;MAAPLPAGAPRLMAGPGGGGERETRMLPRSPLLLPLLLGILLSRCLGEQPARAAAASSSSSSSSSSSSSSLLPGASDSEETVIIGLRLEDTDDVSFMEKGVLRVSERTRVKLRVYGQNINNETWSRIAFTEHERWKDGEGRRPPAEQEDGPVPVGSMSSAPQRCGIRTSDIIIYPHITLNRRTSGIIEIDIKPLRKTEKSKSYYLCTSVSSPAILGGAGSVAGGPGGGAGIIGPDGGPWTETTWIYHDGEDTKMIVGEEKKFLLPFWLQVIFISLLLCLSGMFSGLNLGLMALDPMELRIVQNCGTEKEKNYAKRIEPVRRQGNYLLCSLLLGNVLVNTTLTILLDDIAGSGLVAVVVSTIGIVIFGEIVPQAICSRHGLAVGANTIFLTKFFMMMTFPASYPVSKLLDCVLGQEIGTVYNREKLLEMLRVTDPYNDLVKEELNIIQGALELRTKTVEDVMTPLRDCFMITAEAVLDFNTMSEIMESGYTRIPVFEGDRSNIVDLLFVKDLAFVDPDDCTPLKTITRFYNHPLHFVFNDTKLDAMLEEFKKETDIF
;
A
#
# COMPACT_ATOMS: atom_id res chain seq x y z
N MET A 1 -83.39 -23.51 -25.30
CA MET A 1 -83.10 -24.96 -25.43
C MET A 1 -81.59 -25.11 -25.28
N ALA A 2 -81.11 -25.98 -24.38
CA ALA A 2 -79.71 -26.36 -24.14
C ALA A 2 -78.64 -25.26 -23.90
N ALA A 3 -78.03 -25.28 -22.71
CA ALA A 3 -76.62 -24.90 -22.53
C ALA A 3 -75.71 -26.08 -22.91
N PRO A 4 -74.39 -25.88 -22.99
CA PRO A 4 -73.49 -26.81 -22.30
C PRO A 4 -72.37 -26.17 -21.47
N LEU A 5 -71.79 -27.01 -20.62
CA LEU A 5 -70.81 -26.76 -19.55
C LEU A 5 -69.38 -27.29 -19.94
N PRO A 6 -68.34 -27.12 -19.10
CA PRO A 6 -66.93 -27.27 -19.51
C PRO A 6 -66.28 -28.62 -19.14
N ALA A 7 -65.05 -28.83 -19.64
CA ALA A 7 -64.03 -29.78 -19.15
C ALA A 7 -62.63 -29.30 -19.63
N GLY A 8 -61.49 -29.62 -19.00
CA GLY A 8 -61.20 -30.38 -17.78
C GLY A 8 -59.67 -30.54 -17.60
N ALA A 9 -59.19 -30.77 -16.38
CA ALA A 9 -57.78 -31.13 -16.09
C ALA A 9 -57.61 -32.66 -15.95
N PRO A 10 -56.37 -33.21 -16.04
CA PRO A 10 -55.81 -33.83 -14.83
C PRO A 10 -54.25 -33.82 -14.69
N ARG A 11 -53.79 -34.44 -13.59
CA ARG A 11 -52.41 -34.65 -13.09
C ARG A 11 -51.78 -35.96 -13.67
N LEU A 12 -50.51 -36.39 -13.49
CA LEU A 12 -49.32 -36.02 -12.66
C LEU A 12 -48.04 -36.76 -13.19
N MET A 13 -46.90 -36.60 -12.49
CA MET A 13 -45.72 -37.51 -12.29
C MET A 13 -44.45 -37.43 -13.19
N ALA A 14 -43.32 -37.25 -12.46
CA ALA A 14 -41.92 -37.71 -12.69
C ALA A 14 -41.00 -37.06 -13.76
N GLY A 15 -39.75 -36.72 -13.36
CA GLY A 15 -38.66 -36.12 -14.18
C GLY A 15 -37.62 -37.14 -14.68
N PRO A 16 -36.29 -36.82 -14.81
CA PRO A 16 -35.53 -35.71 -14.21
C PRO A 16 -34.53 -34.94 -15.14
N GLY A 17 -33.90 -33.89 -14.60
CA GLY A 17 -32.71 -33.19 -15.15
C GLY A 17 -33.02 -31.87 -15.89
N GLY A 18 -32.19 -30.82 -15.84
CA GLY A 18 -30.99 -30.60 -15.04
C GLY A 18 -30.20 -29.36 -15.49
N GLY A 19 -29.85 -28.45 -14.56
CA GLY A 19 -29.04 -27.24 -14.81
C GLY A 19 -29.86 -26.00 -15.24
N GLY A 20 -29.67 -24.82 -14.66
CA GLY A 20 -28.78 -24.49 -13.54
C GLY A 20 -28.81 -23.01 -13.17
N GLU A 21 -29.70 -22.63 -12.24
CA GLU A 21 -29.68 -21.30 -11.61
C GLU A 21 -28.47 -21.17 -10.67
N ARG A 22 -27.65 -20.13 -10.86
CA ARG A 22 -26.59 -19.76 -9.91
C ARG A 22 -27.10 -18.72 -8.93
N GLU A 23 -27.86 -19.19 -7.93
CA GLU A 23 -28.17 -18.44 -6.72
C GLU A 23 -26.87 -18.17 -5.94
N THR A 24 -26.35 -16.95 -6.00
CA THR A 24 -25.12 -16.55 -5.26
C THR A 24 -25.43 -16.28 -3.80
N ARG A 25 -25.69 -17.35 -3.03
CA ARG A 25 -25.84 -17.25 -1.56
C ARG A 25 -24.53 -16.91 -0.87
N MET A 26 -24.69 -16.06 0.14
CA MET A 26 -23.72 -15.57 1.11
C MET A 26 -22.69 -16.62 1.57
N LEU A 27 -21.40 -16.29 1.46
CA LEU A 27 -20.37 -16.84 2.35
C LEU A 27 -20.36 -16.07 3.69
N PRO A 28 -19.97 -16.71 4.80
CA PRO A 28 -20.13 -16.13 6.13
C PRO A 28 -19.13 -15.01 6.44
N ARG A 29 -19.56 -14.09 7.31
CA ARG A 29 -18.75 -12.99 7.85
C ARG A 29 -17.58 -13.52 8.69
N SER A 30 -16.34 -13.24 8.29
CA SER A 30 -15.20 -13.18 9.23
C SER A 30 -14.05 -12.34 8.64
N PRO A 31 -13.95 -11.02 8.94
CA PRO A 31 -12.84 -10.19 8.44
C PRO A 31 -11.48 -10.56 9.06
N LEU A 32 -11.46 -11.48 10.03
CA LEU A 32 -10.26 -11.98 10.70
C LEU A 32 -9.60 -13.17 9.98
N LEU A 33 -10.29 -13.88 9.07
CA LEU A 33 -9.76 -15.14 8.52
C LEU A 33 -8.57 -14.92 7.56
N LEU A 34 -8.61 -13.85 6.77
CA LEU A 34 -7.58 -13.53 5.78
C LEU A 34 -6.25 -13.09 6.43
N PRO A 35 -6.21 -12.19 7.44
CA PRO A 35 -4.98 -11.93 8.18
C PRO A 35 -4.52 -13.13 9.02
N LEU A 36 -5.42 -14.02 9.49
CA LEU A 36 -5.01 -15.28 10.11
C LEU A 36 -4.28 -16.19 9.12
N LEU A 37 -4.83 -16.37 7.91
CA LEU A 37 -4.23 -17.17 6.84
C LEU A 37 -2.89 -16.59 6.39
N LEU A 38 -2.78 -15.26 6.29
CA LEU A 38 -1.52 -14.59 5.96
C LEU A 38 -0.49 -14.75 7.10
N GLY A 39 -0.92 -14.69 8.37
CA GLY A 39 -0.09 -14.98 9.53
C GLY A 39 0.39 -16.44 9.59
N ILE A 40 -0.46 -17.39 9.20
CA ILE A 40 -0.10 -18.81 9.09
C ILE A 40 0.87 -19.06 7.92
N LEU A 41 0.71 -18.37 6.80
CA LEU A 41 1.62 -18.44 5.66
C LEU A 41 2.99 -17.81 5.98
N LEU A 42 3.02 -16.62 6.60
CA LEU A 42 4.25 -15.98 7.05
C LEU A 42 4.97 -16.80 8.13
N SER A 43 4.23 -17.40 9.06
CA SER A 43 4.78 -18.32 10.07
C SER A 43 5.35 -19.61 9.44
N ARG A 44 4.79 -20.09 8.32
CA ARG A 44 5.38 -21.20 7.54
C ARG A 44 6.58 -20.78 6.67
N CYS A 45 6.66 -19.54 6.21
CA CYS A 45 7.82 -19.04 5.44
C CYS A 45 9.02 -18.63 6.32
N LEU A 46 8.80 -18.33 7.60
CA LEU A 46 9.86 -18.07 8.59
C LEU A 46 10.24 -19.31 9.44
N GLY A 47 9.64 -20.46 9.12
CA GLY A 47 9.69 -21.69 9.92
C GLY A 47 10.90 -22.57 9.70
N GLU A 48 12.13 -22.05 9.86
CA GLU A 48 13.31 -22.90 10.08
C GLU A 48 14.29 -22.30 11.11
N GLN A 49 13.98 -22.50 12.39
CA GLN A 49 14.97 -22.52 13.47
C GLN A 49 14.77 -23.79 14.31
N PRO A 50 15.85 -24.48 14.74
CA PRO A 50 15.75 -25.75 15.42
C PRO A 50 15.19 -25.60 16.84
N ALA A 51 14.34 -26.55 17.23
CA ALA A 51 13.68 -26.56 18.53
C ALA A 51 14.68 -26.73 19.70
N ARG A 52 14.48 -25.97 20.78
CA ARG A 52 15.12 -26.22 22.08
C ARG A 52 14.71 -27.59 22.62
N ALA A 53 15.66 -28.52 22.71
CA ALA A 53 15.49 -29.75 23.47
C ALA A 53 15.62 -29.46 24.98
N ALA A 54 14.75 -30.05 25.80
CA ALA A 54 14.82 -29.94 27.25
C ALA A 54 16.00 -30.76 27.80
N ALA A 55 16.81 -30.14 28.66
CA ALA A 55 17.87 -30.84 29.39
C ALA A 55 17.27 -31.67 30.54
N ALA A 56 16.98 -32.94 30.26
CA ALA A 56 16.80 -33.94 31.30
C ALA A 56 18.16 -34.40 31.85
N SER A 57 18.22 -34.71 33.13
CA SER A 57 19.41 -35.21 33.81
C SER A 57 19.85 -36.59 33.30
N SER A 58 21.08 -36.71 32.82
CA SER A 58 21.78 -38.00 32.77
C SER A 58 23.27 -37.82 33.04
N SER A 59 23.75 -38.52 34.06
CA SER A 59 25.16 -38.70 34.35
C SER A 59 25.78 -39.64 33.34
N SER A 60 26.84 -39.22 32.63
CA SER A 60 27.73 -40.14 31.95
C SER A 60 29.18 -39.69 32.10
N SER A 61 29.99 -40.58 32.67
CA SER A 61 31.42 -40.47 32.80
C SER A 61 32.11 -40.91 31.52
N SER A 62 33.02 -40.10 30.98
CA SER A 62 34.00 -40.57 29.99
C SER A 62 35.37 -39.95 30.26
N SER A 63 36.27 -40.84 30.68
CA SER A 63 37.71 -40.68 30.72
C SER A 63 38.29 -40.13 29.42
N SER A 64 39.24 -39.19 29.52
CA SER A 64 40.23 -38.93 28.48
C SER A 64 41.64 -39.22 29.01
N SER A 65 42.33 -40.04 28.23
CA SER A 65 43.64 -40.64 28.46
C SER A 65 44.77 -39.66 28.78
N SER A 66 45.52 -39.95 29.83
CA SER A 66 46.85 -39.42 30.09
C SER A 66 47.88 -39.99 29.10
N SER A 67 48.47 -39.15 28.25
CA SER A 67 49.60 -39.52 27.40
C SER A 67 50.91 -39.06 28.04
N SER A 68 51.53 -39.95 28.80
CA SER A 68 52.82 -39.71 29.44
C SER A 68 53.95 -39.59 28.41
N SER A 69 54.71 -38.50 28.46
CA SER A 69 56.03 -38.41 27.83
C SER A 69 57.04 -37.93 28.87
N SER A 70 58.06 -38.75 29.11
CA SER A 70 59.07 -38.58 30.14
C SER A 70 60.33 -37.93 29.59
N LEU A 71 60.95 -37.01 30.33
CA LEU A 71 62.39 -36.73 30.25
C LEU A 71 62.90 -36.03 31.53
N LEU A 72 64.23 -35.91 31.64
CA LEU A 72 65.00 -35.84 32.90
C LEU A 72 65.07 -34.44 33.56
N PRO A 73 65.39 -34.36 34.88
CA PRO A 73 65.40 -33.10 35.64
C PRO A 73 66.74 -32.35 35.53
N GLY A 74 66.69 -31.01 35.60
CA GLY A 74 67.89 -30.21 35.90
C GLY A 74 68.07 -28.88 35.15
N ALA A 75 67.13 -27.94 35.28
CA ALA A 75 67.38 -26.51 35.04
C ALA A 75 66.46 -25.68 35.95
N SER A 76 66.87 -24.47 36.32
CA SER A 76 66.10 -23.57 37.21
C SER A 76 64.77 -23.16 36.57
N ASP A 77 63.67 -23.66 37.13
CA ASP A 77 62.35 -23.60 36.50
C ASP A 77 61.68 -22.23 36.65
N SER A 78 61.85 -21.38 35.65
CA SER A 78 60.99 -20.22 35.45
C SER A 78 59.64 -20.70 34.88
N GLU A 79 58.72 -21.09 35.78
CA GLU A 79 57.34 -21.56 35.52
C GLU A 79 56.69 -20.81 34.33
N GLU A 80 56.80 -21.35 33.10
CA GLU A 80 56.31 -20.64 31.91
C GLU A 80 54.78 -20.63 31.87
N THR A 81 54.21 -19.48 31.47
CA THR A 81 52.76 -19.30 31.38
C THR A 81 52.24 -19.89 30.07
N VAL A 82 51.51 -21.00 30.12
CA VAL A 82 50.98 -21.69 28.93
C VAL A 82 49.47 -21.47 28.84
N ILE A 83 49.00 -20.85 27.75
CA ILE A 83 47.57 -20.59 27.52
C ILE A 83 46.96 -21.77 26.75
N ILE A 84 45.99 -22.46 27.37
CA ILE A 84 45.34 -23.67 26.85
C ILE A 84 44.06 -23.32 26.08
N GLY A 85 43.37 -22.24 26.43
CA GLY A 85 42.19 -21.78 25.70
C GLY A 85 41.49 -20.60 26.36
N LEU A 86 40.47 -20.05 25.69
CA LEU A 86 39.60 -19.00 26.20
C LEU A 86 38.15 -19.41 26.09
N ARG A 87 37.34 -18.98 27.06
CA ARG A 87 35.89 -19.13 27.08
C ARG A 87 35.24 -17.82 27.50
N LEU A 88 34.05 -17.53 26.98
CA LEU A 88 33.25 -16.42 27.47
C LEU A 88 32.83 -16.68 28.94
N GLU A 89 33.03 -15.71 29.83
CA GLU A 89 32.66 -15.79 31.24
C GLU A 89 31.17 -15.43 31.43
N ASP A 90 30.81 -14.21 31.01
CA ASP A 90 29.45 -13.70 31.04
C ASP A 90 28.80 -13.92 29.66
N THR A 91 27.81 -14.81 29.58
CA THR A 91 27.04 -15.05 28.34
C THR A 91 25.76 -14.23 28.38
N ASP A 92 25.66 -13.22 27.51
CA ASP A 92 24.47 -12.41 27.30
C ASP A 92 23.77 -12.81 25.98
N ASP A 93 22.56 -12.30 25.72
CA ASP A 93 21.87 -12.47 24.43
C ASP A 93 22.73 -12.00 23.22
N VAL A 94 23.70 -11.11 23.49
CA VAL A 94 24.54 -10.34 22.57
C VAL A 94 25.97 -10.92 22.44
N SER A 95 26.35 -11.83 23.34
CA SER A 95 27.68 -12.45 23.38
C SER A 95 27.56 -13.91 23.81
N PHE A 96 27.91 -14.83 22.91
CA PHE A 96 27.75 -16.27 23.15
C PHE A 96 28.76 -17.11 22.38
N MET A 97 28.99 -18.34 22.85
CA MET A 97 29.78 -19.33 22.14
C MET A 97 28.89 -20.31 21.39
N GLU A 98 29.09 -20.43 20.08
CA GLU A 98 28.37 -21.37 19.23
C GLU A 98 29.38 -22.23 18.46
N LYS A 99 29.37 -23.55 18.68
CA LYS A 99 30.21 -24.54 17.96
C LYS A 99 31.72 -24.18 17.93
N GLY A 100 32.26 -23.75 19.07
CA GLY A 100 33.68 -23.32 19.19
C GLY A 100 33.96 -21.90 18.66
N VAL A 101 32.95 -21.15 18.22
CA VAL A 101 33.12 -19.77 17.75
C VAL A 101 32.56 -18.79 18.77
N LEU A 102 33.39 -17.84 19.20
CA LEU A 102 33.02 -16.74 20.08
C LEU A 102 32.30 -15.65 19.26
N ARG A 103 30.99 -15.52 19.39
CA ARG A 103 30.20 -14.45 18.75
C ARG A 103 30.00 -13.29 19.72
N VAL A 104 30.26 -12.07 19.26
CA VAL A 104 30.12 -10.86 20.07
C VAL A 104 29.64 -9.69 19.21
N SER A 105 28.84 -8.80 19.75
CA SER A 105 28.40 -7.58 19.05
C SER A 105 29.42 -6.44 19.14
N GLU A 106 29.41 -5.53 18.16
CA GLU A 106 30.23 -4.32 18.20
C GLU A 106 29.92 -3.41 19.40
N ARG A 107 30.91 -2.60 19.84
CA ARG A 107 30.78 -1.67 20.98
C ARG A 107 30.38 -2.32 22.31
N THR A 108 30.66 -3.61 22.46
CA THR A 108 30.46 -4.32 23.71
C THR A 108 31.79 -4.56 24.41
N ARG A 109 31.70 -4.69 25.74
CA ARG A 109 32.79 -5.19 26.57
C ARG A 109 32.42 -6.58 27.03
N VAL A 110 33.32 -7.54 26.86
CA VAL A 110 33.08 -8.92 27.28
C VAL A 110 34.24 -9.42 28.14
N LYS A 111 33.89 -10.25 29.12
CA LYS A 111 34.88 -10.91 29.99
C LYS A 111 35.18 -12.30 29.44
N LEU A 112 36.45 -12.57 29.18
CA LEU A 112 36.91 -13.89 28.76
C LEU A 112 37.67 -14.55 29.91
N ARG A 113 37.27 -15.78 30.24
CA ARG A 113 38.03 -16.67 31.11
C ARG A 113 39.13 -17.34 30.30
N VAL A 114 40.37 -17.06 30.68
CA VAL A 114 41.57 -17.69 30.13
C VAL A 114 41.91 -18.91 30.99
N TYR A 115 42.14 -20.05 30.35
CA TYR A 115 42.62 -21.28 30.97
C TYR A 115 44.07 -21.54 30.60
N GLY A 116 44.86 -22.06 31.54
CA GLY A 116 46.25 -22.37 31.28
C GLY A 116 47.00 -22.95 32.48
N GLN A 117 48.33 -22.93 32.38
CA GLN A 117 49.26 -23.21 33.47
C GLN A 117 50.03 -21.93 33.81
N ASN A 118 50.26 -21.70 35.10
CA ASN A 118 51.00 -20.55 35.64
C ASN A 118 50.47 -19.17 35.19
N ILE A 119 49.15 -19.02 35.10
CA ILE A 119 48.51 -17.72 34.80
C ILE A 119 48.93 -16.68 35.85
N ASN A 120 49.51 -15.58 35.37
CA ASN A 120 50.08 -14.49 36.18
C ASN A 120 49.50 -13.12 35.75
N ASN A 121 49.92 -12.03 36.43
CA ASN A 121 49.41 -10.68 36.13
C ASN A 121 49.92 -10.08 34.79
N GLU A 122 50.78 -10.80 34.06
CA GLU A 122 51.31 -10.41 32.74
C GLU A 122 50.71 -11.27 31.61
N THR A 123 49.83 -12.22 31.94
CA THR A 123 49.26 -13.13 30.94
C THR A 123 48.34 -12.39 29.96
N TRP A 124 47.77 -11.24 30.33
CA TRP A 124 46.98 -10.39 29.42
C TRP A 124 47.82 -9.88 28.23
N SER A 125 49.10 -9.56 28.42
CA SER A 125 49.98 -9.08 27.34
C SER A 125 50.50 -10.20 26.43
N ARG A 126 50.18 -11.46 26.77
CA ARG A 126 50.51 -12.67 25.97
C ARG A 126 49.36 -13.11 25.06
N ILE A 127 48.26 -12.36 25.02
CA ILE A 127 47.06 -12.64 24.21
C ILE A 127 46.89 -11.51 23.20
N ALA A 128 46.55 -11.86 21.95
CA ALA A 128 46.18 -10.91 20.92
C ALA A 128 45.21 -11.56 19.92
N PHE A 129 44.58 -10.73 19.09
CA PHE A 129 43.73 -11.18 17.99
C PHE A 129 44.31 -10.70 16.65
N THR A 130 44.10 -11.48 15.58
CA THR A 130 44.47 -11.13 14.20
C THR A 130 43.28 -11.27 13.27
N GLU A 131 43.30 -10.56 12.15
CA GLU A 131 42.28 -10.64 11.09
C GLU A 131 42.61 -11.71 10.04
N HIS A 132 43.85 -12.21 10.01
CA HIS A 132 44.29 -13.18 9.03
C HIS A 132 43.80 -14.59 9.39
N GLU A 133 43.20 -15.26 8.40
CA GLU A 133 42.79 -16.65 8.53
C GLU A 133 44.01 -17.58 8.51
N ARG A 134 43.99 -18.59 9.38
CA ARG A 134 45.02 -19.65 9.45
C ARG A 134 45.08 -20.40 8.12
N TRP A 135 46.23 -20.36 7.45
CA TRP A 135 46.44 -21.09 6.21
C TRP A 135 46.56 -22.59 6.51
N LYS A 136 45.45 -23.33 6.39
CA LYS A 136 45.48 -24.80 6.41
C LYS A 136 46.04 -25.30 5.09
N ASP A 137 47.28 -25.80 5.11
CA ASP A 137 47.80 -26.60 4.01
C ASP A 137 46.93 -27.85 3.84
N GLY A 138 46.11 -27.85 2.79
CA GLY A 138 45.10 -28.87 2.56
C GLY A 138 44.13 -28.59 1.41
N GLU A 139 43.92 -27.31 1.04
CA GLU A 139 43.02 -26.97 -0.07
C GLU A 139 43.74 -26.17 -1.17
N GLY A 140 43.82 -26.77 -2.36
CA GLY A 140 44.72 -26.33 -3.43
C GLY A 140 44.26 -25.06 -4.15
N ARG A 141 44.68 -23.88 -3.65
CA ARG A 141 44.68 -22.64 -4.45
C ARG A 141 45.88 -21.77 -4.11
N ARG A 142 46.79 -21.59 -5.08
CA ARG A 142 47.97 -20.72 -4.93
C ARG A 142 47.54 -19.24 -4.83
N PRO A 143 48.20 -18.42 -3.99
CA PRO A 143 48.22 -16.98 -4.20
C PRO A 143 49.07 -16.63 -5.45
N PRO A 144 48.84 -15.48 -6.11
CA PRO A 144 49.61 -15.07 -7.29
C PRO A 144 50.92 -14.34 -6.93
N ALA A 145 51.95 -14.57 -7.76
CA ALA A 145 53.33 -14.04 -7.67
C ALA A 145 54.12 -14.52 -6.43
N GLU A 146 55.35 -15.04 -6.54
CA GLU A 146 56.43 -14.74 -7.49
C GLU A 146 57.03 -16.00 -8.14
N GLN A 147 57.93 -15.81 -9.09
CA GLN A 147 58.48 -16.86 -9.95
C GLN A 147 59.97 -17.10 -9.69
N GLU A 148 60.34 -18.35 -9.37
CA GLU A 148 61.61 -18.97 -9.80
C GLU A 148 61.56 -20.51 -9.64
N ASP A 149 62.23 -21.23 -10.55
CA ASP A 149 62.19 -22.69 -10.67
C ASP A 149 63.31 -23.39 -9.88
N GLY A 150 62.97 -24.41 -9.08
CA GLY A 150 63.95 -25.29 -8.43
C GLY A 150 63.31 -26.50 -7.74
N PRO A 151 63.89 -27.72 -7.83
CA PRO A 151 63.31 -28.92 -7.25
C PRO A 151 63.60 -29.05 -5.75
N VAL A 152 62.56 -29.25 -4.93
CA VAL A 152 62.66 -29.45 -3.48
C VAL A 152 62.45 -30.94 -3.14
N PRO A 153 63.29 -31.57 -2.30
CA PRO A 153 63.14 -32.97 -1.94
C PRO A 153 61.99 -33.21 -0.95
N VAL A 154 61.34 -34.37 -1.06
CA VAL A 154 60.24 -34.80 -0.18
C VAL A 154 60.81 -35.27 1.17
N GLY A 155 60.43 -34.62 2.28
CA GLY A 155 60.86 -35.06 3.61
C GLY A 155 60.21 -34.33 4.80
N SER A 156 59.72 -35.13 5.75
CA SER A 156 59.20 -34.77 7.09
C SER A 156 57.89 -33.98 7.19
N MET A 157 56.86 -34.65 7.74
CA MET A 157 55.78 -33.98 8.46
C MET A 157 56.32 -33.48 9.80
N SER A 158 56.32 -32.17 10.01
CA SER A 158 56.30 -31.56 11.33
C SER A 158 55.45 -30.31 11.25
N SER A 159 54.34 -30.29 11.98
CA SER A 159 53.42 -29.16 12.03
C SER A 159 54.03 -28.01 12.86
N ALA A 160 54.96 -27.27 12.25
CA ALA A 160 55.53 -26.08 12.87
C ALA A 160 54.41 -25.06 13.17
N PRO A 161 54.38 -24.44 14.36
CA PRO A 161 53.36 -23.48 14.71
C PRO A 161 53.47 -22.24 13.80
N GLN A 162 52.42 -21.95 13.02
CA GLN A 162 52.41 -20.79 12.14
C GLN A 162 52.49 -19.49 12.96
N ARG A 163 53.39 -18.59 12.53
CA ARG A 163 53.58 -17.29 13.17
C ARG A 163 52.36 -16.39 12.89
N CYS A 164 51.81 -15.82 13.94
CA CYS A 164 50.76 -14.81 13.85
C CYS A 164 51.40 -13.45 13.53
N GLY A 165 51.07 -12.88 12.37
CA GLY A 165 51.69 -11.66 11.85
C GLY A 165 51.15 -10.37 12.49
N ILE A 166 50.06 -9.84 11.93
CA ILE A 166 49.54 -8.51 12.27
C ILE A 166 48.46 -8.64 13.35
N ARG A 167 48.65 -7.95 14.48
CA ARG A 167 47.64 -7.82 15.54
C ARG A 167 46.59 -6.78 15.14
N THR A 168 45.30 -7.09 15.32
CA THR A 168 44.22 -6.12 15.03
C THR A 168 44.23 -4.97 16.02
N SER A 169 43.79 -3.80 15.55
CA SER A 169 43.48 -2.64 16.40
C SER A 169 42.03 -2.61 16.87
N ASP A 170 41.19 -3.52 16.39
CA ASP A 170 39.73 -3.43 16.50
C ASP A 170 39.20 -4.07 17.80
N ILE A 171 40.02 -4.89 18.45
CA ILE A 171 39.79 -5.48 19.77
C ILE A 171 40.90 -4.96 20.72
N ILE A 172 40.51 -4.31 21.81
CA ILE A 172 41.42 -3.84 22.87
C ILE A 172 41.31 -4.81 24.05
N ILE A 173 42.44 -5.31 24.54
CA ILE A 173 42.51 -6.10 25.78
C ILE A 173 42.93 -5.16 26.92
N TYR A 174 42.20 -5.14 28.03
CA TYR A 174 42.55 -4.29 29.17
C TYR A 174 43.81 -4.81 29.90
N PRO A 175 44.68 -3.92 30.42
CA PRO A 175 45.96 -4.29 31.03
C PRO A 175 45.81 -4.77 32.48
N HIS A 176 44.86 -5.68 32.73
CA HIS A 176 44.56 -6.25 34.03
C HIS A 176 43.92 -7.64 33.85
N ILE A 177 44.31 -8.60 34.70
CA ILE A 177 43.72 -9.94 34.73
C ILE A 177 43.28 -10.29 36.16
N THR A 178 41.99 -10.57 36.34
CA THR A 178 41.46 -11.00 37.63
C THR A 178 41.76 -12.48 37.82
N LEU A 179 42.82 -12.78 38.56
CA LEU A 179 43.27 -14.15 38.83
C LEU A 179 42.30 -14.86 39.79
N ASN A 180 41.87 -16.07 39.42
CA ASN A 180 41.01 -16.92 40.26
C ASN A 180 41.83 -18.08 40.86
N ARG A 181 42.69 -18.70 40.04
CA ARG A 181 43.66 -19.74 40.42
C ARG A 181 44.90 -19.62 39.53
N ARG A 182 46.03 -20.26 39.88
CA ARG A 182 47.21 -20.37 38.99
C ARG A 182 46.91 -20.99 37.60
N THR A 183 45.72 -21.59 37.43
CA THR A 183 45.27 -22.20 36.17
C THR A 183 44.15 -21.43 35.45
N SER A 184 43.62 -20.34 36.02
CA SER A 184 42.61 -19.51 35.33
C SER A 184 42.54 -18.07 35.83
N GLY A 185 42.37 -17.14 34.89
CA GLY A 185 42.12 -15.73 35.15
C GLY A 185 41.07 -15.17 34.18
N ILE A 186 40.49 -14.03 34.53
CA ILE A 186 39.48 -13.34 33.71
C ILE A 186 40.10 -12.06 33.16
N ILE A 187 40.08 -11.91 31.83
CA ILE A 187 40.44 -10.68 31.12
C ILE A 187 39.18 -9.97 30.63
N GLU A 188 39.24 -8.64 30.50
CA GLU A 188 38.19 -7.84 29.87
C GLU A 188 38.68 -7.33 28.52
N ILE A 189 37.82 -7.41 27.49
CA ILE A 189 38.11 -6.88 26.15
C ILE A 189 37.04 -5.89 25.70
N ASP A 190 37.45 -4.85 24.98
CA ASP A 190 36.60 -3.80 24.40
C ASP A 190 36.63 -3.92 22.87
N ILE A 191 35.46 -3.91 22.23
CA ILE A 191 35.31 -4.18 20.80
C ILE A 191 34.89 -2.89 20.10
N LYS A 192 35.73 -2.40 19.18
CA LYS A 192 35.44 -1.18 18.42
C LYS A 192 34.27 -1.37 17.44
N PRO A 193 33.59 -0.28 17.06
CA PRO A 193 32.60 -0.33 15.98
C PRO A 193 33.25 -0.79 14.67
N LEU A 194 32.52 -1.62 13.91
CA LEU A 194 32.90 -2.05 12.57
C LEU A 194 32.78 -0.88 11.58
N ARG A 195 33.41 -1.02 10.42
CA ARG A 195 33.23 -0.07 9.32
C ARG A 195 31.81 -0.18 8.81
N LYS A 196 31.18 0.94 8.39
CA LYS A 196 29.80 1.00 7.86
C LYS A 196 29.50 0.06 6.67
N THR A 197 30.54 -0.54 6.07
CA THR A 197 30.48 -1.49 4.95
C THR A 197 30.53 -2.96 5.39
N GLU A 198 30.84 -3.25 6.65
CA GLU A 198 31.14 -4.58 7.17
C GLU A 198 30.07 -5.00 8.19
N LYS A 199 29.15 -5.89 7.80
CA LYS A 199 28.09 -6.40 8.70
C LYS A 199 28.62 -7.36 9.77
N SER A 200 29.73 -8.04 9.47
CA SER A 200 30.45 -8.90 10.41
C SER A 200 31.90 -9.08 9.95
N LYS A 201 32.79 -9.39 10.90
CA LYS A 201 34.22 -9.57 10.69
C LYS A 201 34.75 -10.65 11.63
N SER A 202 35.61 -11.53 11.13
CA SER A 202 36.21 -12.62 11.92
C SER A 202 37.63 -12.30 12.35
N TYR A 203 37.95 -12.70 13.58
CA TYR A 203 39.27 -12.59 14.18
C TYR A 203 39.73 -13.95 14.72
N TYR A 204 41.03 -14.18 14.75
CA TYR A 204 41.66 -15.41 15.21
C TYR A 204 42.56 -15.14 16.41
N LEU A 205 42.57 -16.07 17.37
CA LEU A 205 43.35 -15.99 18.60
C LEU A 205 44.84 -16.26 18.34
N CYS A 206 45.69 -15.35 18.83
CA CYS A 206 47.13 -15.50 18.86
C CYS A 206 47.67 -15.43 20.29
N THR A 207 48.63 -16.30 20.60
CA THR A 207 49.31 -16.34 21.89
C THR A 207 50.82 -16.20 21.71
N SER A 208 51.48 -15.53 22.65
CA SER A 208 52.94 -15.38 22.64
C SER A 208 53.62 -16.52 23.41
N VAL A 209 54.57 -17.20 22.78
CA VAL A 209 55.41 -18.22 23.42
C VAL A 209 56.86 -17.72 23.52
N SER A 210 57.48 -17.94 24.69
CA SER A 210 58.86 -17.56 24.96
C SER A 210 59.77 -18.71 24.53
N SER A 211 60.05 -18.80 23.22
CA SER A 211 60.91 -19.88 22.71
C SER A 211 62.34 -19.69 23.26
N PRO A 212 62.92 -20.68 23.97
CA PRO A 212 64.33 -20.64 24.30
C PRO A 212 65.12 -20.74 22.98
N ALA A 213 66.11 -19.87 22.79
CA ALA A 213 66.91 -19.84 21.58
C ALA A 213 67.57 -21.21 21.34
N ILE A 214 67.07 -21.97 20.36
CA ILE A 214 67.69 -23.23 19.95
C ILE A 214 69.03 -22.88 19.31
N LEU A 215 70.12 -23.19 20.03
CA LEU A 215 71.46 -23.24 19.46
C LEU A 215 71.42 -24.19 18.27
N GLY A 216 71.67 -23.64 17.08
CA GLY A 216 71.63 -24.40 15.83
C GLY A 216 72.65 -25.54 15.80
N GLY A 217 72.17 -26.76 15.59
CA GLY A 217 72.97 -27.94 15.30
C GLY A 217 72.09 -28.96 14.55
N ALA A 218 72.52 -29.61 13.48
CA ALA A 218 73.77 -29.46 12.73
C ALA A 218 73.53 -29.72 11.24
N GLY A 219 74.21 -28.97 10.37
CA GLY A 219 74.07 -29.08 8.91
C GLY A 219 75.35 -28.66 8.20
N SER A 220 76.26 -29.61 8.01
CA SER A 220 77.55 -29.39 7.34
C SER A 220 77.38 -29.24 5.82
N VAL A 221 77.57 -28.04 5.28
CA VAL A 221 77.96 -27.85 3.87
C VAL A 221 78.94 -26.68 3.74
N ALA A 222 79.93 -26.81 2.86
CA ALA A 222 81.03 -25.86 2.72
C ALA A 222 80.87 -24.90 1.53
N GLY A 223 81.43 -23.69 1.66
CA GLY A 223 81.94 -22.88 0.53
C GLY A 223 81.02 -21.78 -0.03
N GLY A 224 81.49 -20.52 0.06
CA GLY A 224 80.91 -19.37 -0.65
C GLY A 224 81.15 -18.03 0.09
N PRO A 225 81.94 -17.08 -0.44
CA PRO A 225 82.24 -15.82 0.24
C PRO A 225 81.38 -14.64 -0.22
N GLY A 226 81.03 -13.76 0.73
CA GLY A 226 80.32 -12.50 0.53
C GLY A 226 78.94 -12.50 1.22
N GLY A 227 78.55 -11.49 2.01
CA GLY A 227 79.23 -10.25 2.35
C GLY A 227 78.20 -9.16 2.69
N GLY A 228 77.72 -9.11 3.93
CA GLY A 228 76.70 -8.14 4.37
C GLY A 228 76.63 -8.08 5.90
N ALA A 229 76.91 -6.92 6.48
CA ALA A 229 77.18 -6.77 7.91
C ALA A 229 75.91 -6.82 8.78
N GLY A 230 75.97 -7.57 9.88
CA GLY A 230 75.06 -7.38 11.02
C GLY A 230 75.50 -6.19 11.88
N ILE A 231 74.58 -5.30 12.22
CA ILE A 231 74.85 -4.20 13.17
C ILE A 231 74.80 -4.76 14.59
N ILE A 232 75.90 -4.61 15.32
CA ILE A 232 76.00 -4.95 16.74
C ILE A 232 75.58 -3.71 17.56
N GLY A 233 74.45 -3.81 18.26
CA GLY A 233 74.10 -2.88 19.34
C GLY A 233 74.78 -3.29 20.65
N PRO A 234 75.40 -2.38 21.41
CA PRO A 234 76.06 -2.72 22.66
C PRO A 234 75.08 -2.60 23.83
N ASP A 235 74.43 -3.71 24.22
CA ASP A 235 73.99 -3.96 25.59
C ASP A 235 73.69 -5.45 25.78
N GLY A 236 74.19 -6.03 26.89
CA GLY A 236 74.25 -7.48 27.08
C GLY A 236 72.99 -8.08 27.68
N GLY A 237 72.31 -8.93 26.91
CA GLY A 237 71.25 -9.82 27.40
C GLY A 237 70.83 -10.83 26.32
N PRO A 238 70.45 -12.07 26.67
CA PRO A 238 69.88 -13.01 25.71
C PRO A 238 68.46 -12.57 25.36
N TRP A 239 68.27 -12.04 24.15
CA TRP A 239 66.96 -11.66 23.65
C TRP A 239 66.09 -12.90 23.44
N THR A 240 65.08 -13.09 24.31
CA THR A 240 64.02 -14.05 24.09
C THR A 240 63.08 -13.52 23.01
N GLU A 241 63.25 -13.98 21.77
CA GLU A 241 62.34 -13.64 20.67
C GLU A 241 60.91 -14.13 21.01
N THR A 242 60.07 -13.19 21.41
CA THR A 242 58.68 -13.47 21.79
C THR A 242 57.89 -13.79 20.53
N THR A 243 57.77 -15.08 20.21
CA THR A 243 57.14 -15.53 18.98
C THR A 243 55.64 -15.65 19.19
N TRP A 244 54.86 -14.88 18.42
CA TRP A 244 53.42 -14.99 18.37
C TRP A 244 53.02 -16.14 17.45
N ILE A 245 52.21 -17.06 17.95
CA ILE A 245 51.70 -18.21 17.19
C ILE A 245 50.18 -18.18 17.19
N TYR A 246 49.57 -18.75 16.14
CA TYR A 246 48.16 -19.11 16.22
C TYR A 246 47.97 -20.18 17.29
N HIS A 247 46.95 -20.00 18.12
CA HIS A 247 46.54 -21.02 19.07
C HIS A 247 45.89 -22.20 18.31
N ASP A 248 46.06 -23.44 18.79
CA ASP A 248 45.64 -24.66 18.07
C ASP A 248 44.33 -25.28 18.62
N GLY A 249 43.55 -24.51 19.37
CA GLY A 249 42.24 -24.93 19.87
C GLY A 249 41.10 -24.80 18.84
N GLU A 250 40.00 -25.52 19.08
CA GLU A 250 38.75 -25.32 18.34
C GLU A 250 38.10 -23.96 18.68
N ASP A 251 38.34 -23.43 19.88
CA ASP A 251 37.80 -22.16 20.41
C ASP A 251 38.53 -20.88 19.89
N THR A 252 39.20 -20.97 18.74
CA THR A 252 40.18 -19.93 18.30
C THR A 252 39.62 -18.84 17.40
N LYS A 253 38.35 -18.95 16.99
CA LYS A 253 37.69 -17.98 16.09
C LYS A 253 36.69 -17.12 16.86
N MET A 254 36.83 -15.81 16.72
CA MET A 254 35.88 -14.81 17.18
C MET A 254 35.19 -14.18 15.97
N ILE A 255 33.88 -13.97 16.02
CA ILE A 255 33.12 -13.22 15.01
C ILE A 255 32.49 -12.02 15.71
N VAL A 256 32.87 -10.82 15.26
CA VAL A 256 32.20 -9.59 15.65
C VAL A 256 31.14 -9.27 14.60
N GLY A 257 29.92 -8.95 15.04
CA GLY A 257 28.80 -8.57 14.16
C GLY A 257 28.13 -7.26 14.59
N GLU A 258 27.49 -6.59 13.64
CA GLU A 258 26.54 -5.52 13.94
C GLU A 258 25.19 -6.15 14.31
N GLU A 259 24.80 -6.10 15.59
CA GLU A 259 23.44 -6.48 15.98
C GLU A 259 22.45 -5.34 15.76
N LYS A 260 21.50 -5.57 14.84
CA LYS A 260 20.28 -4.78 14.73
C LYS A 260 19.45 -4.94 16.03
N LYS A 261 19.60 -4.02 16.97
CA LYS A 261 18.71 -3.90 18.12
C LYS A 261 17.32 -3.46 17.66
N PHE A 262 16.44 -4.43 17.42
CA PHE A 262 15.02 -4.18 17.19
C PHE A 262 14.47 -3.40 18.39
N LEU A 263 13.99 -2.17 18.15
CA LEU A 263 13.49 -1.27 19.21
C LEU A 263 12.20 -1.78 19.88
N LEU A 264 11.58 -2.82 19.31
CA LEU A 264 10.32 -3.42 19.75
C LEU A 264 10.42 -4.95 19.59
N PRO A 265 9.77 -5.75 20.46
CA PRO A 265 9.74 -7.20 20.31
C PRO A 265 9.02 -7.60 19.02
N PHE A 266 9.54 -8.62 18.32
CA PHE A 266 9.09 -9.06 16.98
C PHE A 266 7.56 -9.17 16.83
N TRP A 267 6.88 -9.78 17.81
CA TRP A 267 5.41 -9.90 17.82
C TRP A 267 4.68 -8.55 17.78
N LEU A 268 5.19 -7.55 18.50
CA LEU A 268 4.64 -6.19 18.52
C LEU A 268 4.91 -5.49 17.18
N GLN A 269 6.10 -5.68 16.59
CA GLN A 269 6.42 -5.17 15.26
C GLN A 269 5.49 -5.73 14.17
N VAL A 270 5.18 -7.04 14.20
CA VAL A 270 4.22 -7.67 13.29
C VAL A 270 2.79 -7.12 13.49
N ILE A 271 2.35 -6.93 14.73
CA ILE A 271 1.04 -6.30 15.03
C ILE A 271 1.00 -4.86 14.50
N PHE A 272 2.08 -4.10 14.68
CA PHE A 272 2.17 -2.70 14.25
C PHE A 272 2.20 -2.57 12.72
N ILE A 273 2.93 -3.46 12.03
CA ILE A 273 2.92 -3.60 10.56
C ILE A 273 1.51 -3.91 10.04
N SER A 274 0.80 -4.85 10.67
CA SER A 274 -0.58 -5.19 10.30
C SER A 274 -1.53 -3.99 10.48
N LEU A 275 -1.40 -3.26 11.59
CA LEU A 275 -2.17 -2.04 11.86
C LEU A 275 -1.90 -0.93 10.81
N LEU A 276 -0.63 -0.69 10.48
CA LEU A 276 -0.22 0.29 9.47
C LEU A 276 -0.77 -0.09 8.09
N LEU A 277 -0.71 -1.36 7.70
CA LEU A 277 -1.26 -1.83 6.43
C LEU A 277 -2.79 -1.68 6.37
N CYS A 278 -3.51 -1.89 7.47
CA CYS A 278 -4.94 -1.57 7.55
C CYS A 278 -5.24 -0.05 7.48
N LEU A 279 -4.38 0.80 8.06
CA LEU A 279 -4.51 2.26 7.99
C LEU A 279 -4.24 2.81 6.59
N SER A 280 -3.20 2.30 5.91
CA SER A 280 -2.92 2.54 4.49
C SER A 280 -4.16 2.24 3.64
N GLY A 281 -4.71 1.03 3.80
CA GLY A 281 -5.95 0.61 3.18
C GLY A 281 -7.11 1.56 3.41
N MET A 282 -7.27 2.03 4.64
CA MET A 282 -8.33 2.96 4.98
C MET A 282 -8.12 4.33 4.32
N PHE A 283 -6.91 4.89 4.33
CA PHE A 283 -6.65 6.18 3.69
C PHE A 283 -6.84 6.14 2.18
N SER A 284 -6.26 5.13 1.52
CA SER A 284 -6.36 4.95 0.07
C SER A 284 -7.82 4.70 -0.35
N GLY A 285 -8.53 3.83 0.36
CA GLY A 285 -9.94 3.54 0.13
C GLY A 285 -10.86 4.74 0.38
N LEU A 286 -10.66 5.49 1.48
CA LEU A 286 -11.45 6.68 1.77
C LEU A 286 -11.14 7.85 0.84
N ASN A 287 -9.92 7.96 0.32
CA ASN A 287 -9.60 8.99 -0.66
C ASN A 287 -10.45 8.80 -1.92
N LEU A 288 -10.45 7.60 -2.50
CA LEU A 288 -11.32 7.30 -3.65
C LEU A 288 -12.81 7.39 -3.26
N GLY A 289 -13.20 6.76 -2.15
CA GLY A 289 -14.59 6.65 -1.72
C GLY A 289 -15.23 8.00 -1.41
N LEU A 290 -14.58 8.88 -0.64
CA LEU A 290 -15.14 10.18 -0.28
C LEU A 290 -15.06 11.20 -1.43
N MET A 291 -14.05 11.13 -2.29
CA MET A 291 -13.96 12.03 -3.46
C MET A 291 -14.98 11.67 -4.53
N ALA A 292 -15.30 10.39 -4.70
CA ALA A 292 -16.34 9.92 -5.63
C ALA A 292 -17.75 10.40 -5.26
N LEU A 293 -18.03 10.71 -3.99
CA LEU A 293 -19.30 11.34 -3.61
C LEU A 293 -19.26 12.86 -3.88
N ASP A 294 -20.06 13.31 -4.84
CA ASP A 294 -20.28 14.73 -5.11
C ASP A 294 -21.11 15.37 -3.98
N PRO A 295 -20.77 16.57 -3.46
CA PRO A 295 -21.66 17.37 -2.61
C PRO A 295 -23.12 17.47 -3.07
N MET A 296 -23.39 17.47 -4.38
CA MET A 296 -24.74 17.50 -4.95
C MET A 296 -25.47 16.16 -4.78
N GLU A 297 -24.85 15.04 -5.17
CA GLU A 297 -25.40 13.70 -4.93
C GLU A 297 -25.67 13.47 -3.44
N LEU A 298 -24.75 13.92 -2.59
CA LEU A 298 -24.89 13.84 -1.14
C LEU A 298 -26.15 14.58 -0.65
N ARG A 299 -26.46 15.75 -1.21
CA ARG A 299 -27.71 16.49 -0.91
C ARG A 299 -28.96 15.81 -1.46
N ILE A 300 -28.89 15.22 -2.66
CA ILE A 300 -29.99 14.41 -3.21
C ILE A 300 -30.29 13.24 -2.27
N VAL A 301 -29.27 12.51 -1.82
CA VAL A 301 -29.39 11.41 -0.85
C VAL A 301 -29.90 11.88 0.52
N GLN A 302 -29.53 13.08 0.98
CA GLN A 302 -30.08 13.66 2.22
C GLN A 302 -31.59 13.94 2.16
N ASN A 303 -32.12 14.23 0.98
CA ASN A 303 -33.55 14.54 0.80
C ASN A 303 -34.35 13.28 0.44
N CYS A 304 -33.87 12.48 -0.50
CA CYS A 304 -34.62 11.39 -1.12
C CYS A 304 -34.22 9.97 -0.64
N GLY A 305 -33.07 9.81 0.03
CA GLY A 305 -32.57 8.49 0.47
C GLY A 305 -33.32 7.89 1.65
N THR A 306 -32.96 6.67 2.04
CA THR A 306 -33.49 6.06 3.29
C THR A 306 -32.97 6.77 4.54
N GLU A 307 -33.67 6.69 5.67
CA GLU A 307 -33.27 7.37 6.92
C GLU A 307 -31.83 7.07 7.38
N LYS A 308 -31.31 5.87 7.06
CA LYS A 308 -29.91 5.51 7.32
C LYS A 308 -28.95 6.29 6.41
N GLU A 309 -29.24 6.34 5.11
CA GLU A 309 -28.44 7.04 4.12
C GLU A 309 -28.47 8.56 4.33
N LYS A 310 -29.64 9.13 4.68
CA LYS A 310 -29.77 10.54 5.07
C LYS A 310 -28.83 10.89 6.23
N ASN A 311 -28.78 10.07 7.28
CA ASN A 311 -27.90 10.28 8.43
C ASN A 311 -26.41 10.11 8.06
N TYR A 312 -26.07 9.14 7.20
CA TYR A 312 -24.71 8.99 6.66
C TYR A 312 -24.27 10.20 5.84
N ALA A 313 -25.12 10.66 4.92
CA ALA A 313 -24.87 11.81 4.07
C ALA A 313 -24.70 13.11 4.87
N LYS A 314 -25.54 13.34 5.90
CA LYS A 314 -25.39 14.48 6.85
C LYS A 314 -24.07 14.47 7.63
N ARG A 315 -23.53 13.29 7.95
CA ARG A 315 -22.23 13.17 8.66
C ARG A 315 -21.03 13.46 7.76
N ILE A 316 -21.12 13.09 6.48
CA ILE A 316 -20.04 13.25 5.50
C ILE A 316 -19.98 14.68 4.93
N GLU A 317 -21.13 15.34 4.71
CA GLU A 317 -21.20 16.66 4.04
C GLU A 317 -20.19 17.70 4.57
N PRO A 318 -20.06 17.98 5.88
CA PRO A 318 -19.13 19.02 6.35
C PRO A 318 -17.66 18.70 6.05
N VAL A 319 -17.31 17.42 5.86
CA VAL A 319 -15.96 16.98 5.52
C VAL A 319 -15.73 17.02 4.01
N ARG A 320 -16.70 16.59 3.19
CA ARG A 320 -16.60 16.70 1.72
C ARG A 320 -16.70 18.14 1.21
N ARG A 321 -17.35 19.05 1.93
CA ARG A 321 -17.39 20.51 1.63
C ARG A 321 -16.01 21.18 1.69
N GLN A 322 -15.00 20.53 2.25
CA GLN A 322 -13.61 20.96 2.27
C GLN A 322 -12.75 19.95 1.49
N GLY A 323 -13.16 19.58 0.28
CA GLY A 323 -12.59 18.45 -0.46
C GLY A 323 -11.08 18.57 -0.72
N ASN A 324 -10.58 19.73 -1.17
CA ASN A 324 -9.13 19.97 -1.26
C ASN A 324 -8.36 19.69 0.05
N TYR A 325 -8.91 20.09 1.20
CA TYR A 325 -8.30 19.84 2.53
C TYR A 325 -8.39 18.37 2.95
N LEU A 326 -9.52 17.72 2.65
CA LEU A 326 -9.71 16.27 2.84
C LEU A 326 -8.73 15.45 1.98
N LEU A 327 -8.58 15.82 0.70
CA LEU A 327 -7.68 15.22 -0.29
C LEU A 327 -6.23 15.31 0.20
N CYS A 328 -5.75 16.52 0.52
CA CYS A 328 -4.40 16.71 1.04
C CYS A 328 -4.15 15.93 2.34
N SER A 329 -5.12 15.90 3.26
CA SER A 329 -4.99 15.18 4.54
C SER A 329 -4.92 13.67 4.36
N LEU A 330 -5.78 13.08 3.52
CA LEU A 330 -5.80 11.64 3.25
C LEU A 330 -4.59 11.17 2.44
N LEU A 331 -4.16 11.95 1.42
CA LEU A 331 -2.97 11.64 0.64
C LEU A 331 -1.70 11.69 1.50
N LEU A 332 -1.53 12.73 2.33
CA LEU A 332 -0.39 12.86 3.23
C LEU A 332 -0.38 11.70 4.25
N GLY A 333 -1.54 11.35 4.82
CA GLY A 333 -1.71 10.19 5.69
C GLY A 333 -1.32 8.87 5.02
N ASN A 334 -1.76 8.64 3.77
CA ASN A 334 -1.40 7.44 3.00
C ASN A 334 0.11 7.35 2.75
N VAL A 335 0.73 8.43 2.27
CA VAL A 335 2.17 8.47 2.02
C VAL A 335 2.96 8.23 3.30
N LEU A 336 2.61 8.89 4.40
CA LEU A 336 3.26 8.74 5.70
C LEU A 336 3.21 7.30 6.23
N VAL A 337 2.04 6.65 6.14
CA VAL A 337 1.87 5.26 6.55
C VAL A 337 2.63 4.30 5.64
N ASN A 338 2.56 4.48 4.32
CA ASN A 338 3.26 3.62 3.35
C ASN A 338 4.79 3.70 3.50
N THR A 339 5.35 4.89 3.73
CA THR A 339 6.78 5.05 4.01
C THR A 339 7.18 4.44 5.35
N THR A 340 6.38 4.64 6.40
CA THR A 340 6.65 4.07 7.73
C THR A 340 6.61 2.54 7.69
N LEU A 341 5.62 1.97 7.01
CA LEU A 341 5.45 0.53 6.80
C LEU A 341 6.66 -0.07 6.06
N THR A 342 7.13 0.59 5.00
CA THR A 342 8.29 0.11 4.21
C THR A 342 9.58 0.12 5.03
N ILE A 343 9.83 1.15 5.84
CA ILE A 343 10.99 1.22 6.74
C ILE A 343 10.96 0.07 7.76
N LEU A 344 9.81 -0.17 8.39
CA LEU A 344 9.65 -1.25 9.37
C LEU A 344 9.77 -2.66 8.76
N LEU A 345 9.48 -2.82 7.47
CA LEU A 345 9.70 -4.07 6.75
C LEU A 345 11.19 -4.30 6.43
N ASP A 346 11.99 -3.25 6.20
CA ASP A 346 13.44 -3.38 5.98
C ASP A 346 14.19 -3.86 7.23
N ASP A 347 13.74 -3.43 8.40
CA ASP A 347 14.26 -3.94 9.67
C ASP A 347 14.05 -5.45 9.80
N ILE A 348 12.87 -5.97 9.44
CA ILE A 348 12.56 -7.42 9.52
C ILE A 348 13.26 -8.22 8.41
N ALA A 349 13.20 -7.75 7.16
CA ALA A 349 13.63 -8.54 6.00
C ALA A 349 15.16 -8.67 5.89
N GLY A 350 15.94 -7.86 6.61
CA GLY A 350 17.41 -7.89 6.67
C GLY A 350 18.14 -7.55 5.36
N SER A 351 17.38 -7.42 4.27
CA SER A 351 17.84 -7.22 2.89
C SER A 351 16.90 -6.25 2.16
N GLY A 352 17.37 -5.03 1.94
CA GLY A 352 16.53 -3.93 1.43
C GLY A 352 15.83 -4.19 0.10
N LEU A 353 16.41 -5.03 -0.77
CA LEU A 353 15.74 -5.40 -2.02
C LEU A 353 14.49 -6.26 -1.77
N VAL A 354 14.58 -7.23 -0.86
CA VAL A 354 13.43 -8.09 -0.50
C VAL A 354 12.39 -7.27 0.27
N ALA A 355 12.84 -6.38 1.17
CA ALA A 355 11.98 -5.46 1.89
C ALA A 355 11.12 -4.60 0.96
N VAL A 356 11.73 -3.96 -0.04
CA VAL A 356 11.04 -3.12 -1.02
C VAL A 356 10.05 -3.92 -1.88
N VAL A 357 10.44 -5.11 -2.35
CA VAL A 357 9.53 -5.95 -3.15
C VAL A 357 8.33 -6.42 -2.32
N VAL A 358 8.55 -6.92 -1.12
CA VAL A 358 7.49 -7.42 -0.24
C VAL A 358 6.57 -6.28 0.24
N SER A 359 7.13 -5.12 0.61
CA SER A 359 6.34 -3.95 1.02
C SER A 359 5.49 -3.42 -0.14
N THR A 360 6.06 -3.31 -1.35
CA THR A 360 5.34 -2.82 -2.53
C THR A 360 4.14 -3.73 -2.87
N ILE A 361 4.34 -5.04 -2.91
CA ILE A 361 3.26 -6.00 -3.20
C ILE A 361 2.19 -5.97 -2.09
N GLY A 362 2.62 -5.90 -0.82
CA GLY A 362 1.71 -5.81 0.32
C GLY A 362 0.85 -4.54 0.31
N ILE A 363 1.47 -3.37 0.08
CA ILE A 363 0.80 -2.07 0.00
C ILE A 363 -0.16 -2.05 -1.19
N VAL A 364 0.29 -2.41 -2.40
CA VAL A 364 -0.56 -2.34 -3.60
C VAL A 364 -1.80 -3.25 -3.48
N ILE A 365 -1.64 -4.50 -3.02
CA ILE A 365 -2.77 -5.44 -2.94
C ILE A 365 -3.70 -5.10 -1.76
N PHE A 366 -3.15 -5.01 -0.55
CA PHE A 366 -3.95 -4.91 0.68
C PHE A 366 -4.15 -3.48 1.19
N GLY A 367 -3.25 -2.56 0.86
CA GLY A 367 -3.31 -1.13 1.21
C GLY A 367 -3.94 -0.23 0.14
N GLU A 368 -4.09 -0.70 -1.11
CA GLU A 368 -4.67 0.12 -2.18
C GLU A 368 -5.81 -0.59 -2.91
N ILE A 369 -5.54 -1.63 -3.70
CA ILE A 369 -6.51 -2.23 -4.63
C ILE A 369 -7.75 -2.77 -3.91
N VAL A 370 -7.58 -3.65 -2.90
CA VAL A 370 -8.72 -4.27 -2.21
C VAL A 370 -9.56 -3.22 -1.45
N PRO A 371 -8.98 -2.30 -0.65
CA PRO A 371 -9.74 -1.26 0.03
C PRO A 371 -10.43 -0.26 -0.91
N GLN A 372 -9.76 0.17 -1.99
CA GLN A 372 -10.36 1.05 -3.00
C GLN A 372 -11.56 0.39 -3.68
N ALA A 373 -11.46 -0.90 -4.06
CA ALA A 373 -12.58 -1.63 -4.67
C ALA A 373 -13.81 -1.73 -3.74
N ILE A 374 -13.59 -1.90 -2.43
CA ILE A 374 -14.68 -1.92 -1.43
C ILE A 374 -15.29 -0.52 -1.27
N CYS A 375 -14.46 0.52 -1.15
CA CYS A 375 -14.89 1.90 -0.93
C CYS A 375 -15.55 2.52 -2.16
N SER A 376 -15.16 2.10 -3.38
CA SER A 376 -15.83 2.48 -4.63
C SER A 376 -17.29 2.01 -4.67
N ARG A 377 -17.61 0.83 -4.13
CA ARG A 377 -18.98 0.30 -4.11
C ARG A 377 -19.80 0.70 -2.87
N HIS A 378 -19.16 0.96 -1.74
CA HIS A 378 -19.84 1.22 -0.46
C HIS A 378 -19.42 2.55 0.20
N GLY A 379 -18.98 3.53 -0.60
CA GLY A 379 -18.36 4.78 -0.12
C GLY A 379 -19.18 5.54 0.91
N LEU A 380 -20.50 5.66 0.70
CA LEU A 380 -21.40 6.33 1.66
C LEU A 380 -21.41 5.66 3.05
N ALA A 381 -21.47 4.32 3.10
CA ALA A 381 -21.54 3.58 4.35
C ALA A 381 -20.17 3.50 5.06
N VAL A 382 -19.10 3.26 4.30
CA VAL A 382 -17.72 3.19 4.83
C VAL A 382 -17.28 4.57 5.32
N GLY A 383 -17.51 5.62 4.52
CA GLY A 383 -17.20 7.00 4.88
C GLY A 383 -17.93 7.50 6.12
N ALA A 384 -19.21 7.14 6.29
CA ALA A 384 -20.00 7.58 7.45
C ALA A 384 -19.61 6.86 8.75
N ASN A 385 -19.19 5.60 8.68
CA ASN A 385 -18.68 4.86 9.84
C ASN A 385 -17.26 5.29 10.23
N THR A 386 -16.41 5.61 9.25
CA THR A 386 -15.02 6.04 9.48
C THR A 386 -14.88 7.54 9.74
N ILE A 387 -15.96 8.33 9.65
CA ILE A 387 -15.94 9.80 9.73
C ILE A 387 -15.22 10.36 10.97
N PHE A 388 -15.30 9.68 12.11
CA PHE A 388 -14.59 10.07 13.34
C PHE A 388 -13.07 9.93 13.18
N LEU A 389 -12.62 8.83 12.58
CA LEU A 389 -11.22 8.54 12.32
C LEU A 389 -10.66 9.46 11.22
N THR A 390 -11.45 9.73 10.16
CA THR A 390 -11.12 10.73 9.13
C THR A 390 -10.90 12.11 9.74
N LYS A 391 -11.81 12.57 10.62
CA LYS A 391 -11.67 13.86 11.31
C LYS A 391 -10.46 13.89 12.26
N PHE A 392 -10.18 12.81 12.97
CA PHE A 392 -8.98 12.69 13.79
C PHE A 392 -7.71 12.86 12.95
N PHE A 393 -7.61 12.20 11.80
CA PHE A 393 -6.45 12.32 10.92
C PHE A 393 -6.35 13.65 10.18
N MET A 394 -7.46 14.28 9.78
CA MET A 394 -7.46 15.68 9.34
C MET A 394 -6.91 16.60 10.43
N MET A 395 -7.36 16.46 11.68
CA MET A 395 -6.86 17.26 12.81
C MET A 395 -5.37 17.02 13.09
N MET A 396 -4.89 15.78 12.97
CA MET A 396 -3.47 15.43 13.17
C MET A 396 -2.57 15.96 12.05
N THR A 397 -3.03 15.88 10.79
CA THR A 397 -2.28 16.36 9.62
C THR A 397 -2.44 17.86 9.37
N PHE A 398 -3.41 18.53 10.02
CA PHE A 398 -3.73 19.95 9.92
C PHE A 398 -2.54 20.91 9.70
N PRO A 399 -1.46 20.91 10.52
CA PRO A 399 -0.37 21.87 10.34
C PRO A 399 0.35 21.74 8.99
N ALA A 400 0.31 20.57 8.36
CA ALA A 400 0.90 20.32 7.04
C ALA A 400 -0.14 20.36 5.90
N SER A 401 -1.33 19.80 6.11
CA SER A 401 -2.35 19.72 5.04
C SER A 401 -3.10 21.03 4.81
N TYR A 402 -3.31 21.87 5.85
CA TYR A 402 -4.01 23.16 5.72
C TYR A 402 -3.30 24.17 4.78
N PRO A 403 -1.98 24.46 4.90
CA PRO A 403 -1.31 25.38 3.98
C PRO A 403 -1.27 24.83 2.55
N VAL A 404 -1.11 23.52 2.37
CA VAL A 404 -1.12 22.88 1.04
C VAL A 404 -2.51 22.98 0.40
N SER A 405 -3.59 22.72 1.15
CA SER A 405 -4.94 22.90 0.63
C SER A 405 -5.28 24.35 0.33
N LYS A 406 -4.76 25.31 1.11
CA LYS A 406 -4.92 26.74 0.84
C LYS A 406 -4.18 27.20 -0.41
N LEU A 407 -3.02 26.61 -0.69
CA LEU A 407 -2.30 26.83 -1.95
C LEU A 407 -3.10 26.25 -3.13
N LEU A 408 -3.65 25.03 -2.99
CA LEU A 408 -4.52 24.42 -4.00
C LEU A 408 -5.76 25.29 -4.28
N ASP A 409 -6.49 25.72 -3.25
CA ASP A 409 -7.64 26.62 -3.36
C ASP A 409 -7.30 27.94 -4.09
N CYS A 410 -6.06 28.42 -3.95
CA CYS A 410 -5.58 29.66 -4.56
C CYS A 410 -5.16 29.49 -6.03
N VAL A 411 -4.68 28.31 -6.44
CA VAL A 411 -4.17 28.05 -7.79
C VAL A 411 -5.23 27.42 -8.69
N LEU A 412 -6.04 26.48 -8.17
CA LEU A 412 -7.11 25.80 -8.91
C LEU A 412 -8.49 26.47 -8.72
N GLY A 413 -8.61 27.36 -7.74
CA GLY A 413 -9.91 27.83 -7.24
C GLY A 413 -10.53 26.86 -6.23
N GLN A 414 -11.62 27.29 -5.58
CA GLN A 414 -12.39 26.40 -4.71
C GLN A 414 -13.07 25.30 -5.55
N GLU A 415 -13.19 24.08 -5.00
CA GLU A 415 -14.17 23.08 -5.44
C GLU A 415 -15.61 23.58 -5.15
N ILE A 416 -16.03 24.66 -5.82
CA ILE A 416 -17.43 25.05 -5.91
C ILE A 416 -18.06 24.04 -6.87
N GLY A 417 -18.73 23.03 -6.29
CA GLY A 417 -19.44 21.98 -7.03
C GLY A 417 -20.23 22.61 -8.16
N THR A 418 -20.02 22.07 -9.38
CA THR A 418 -20.33 22.78 -10.62
C THR A 418 -21.72 23.38 -10.58
N VAL A 419 -21.87 24.67 -10.89
CA VAL A 419 -23.21 25.25 -11.08
C VAL A 419 -23.87 24.47 -12.22
N TYR A 420 -24.86 23.65 -11.89
CA TYR A 420 -25.58 22.85 -12.88
C TYR A 420 -26.46 23.79 -13.69
N ASN A 421 -25.99 24.15 -14.88
CA ASN A 421 -26.84 24.75 -15.90
C ASN A 421 -28.06 23.87 -16.17
N ARG A 422 -29.12 24.48 -16.69
CA ARG A 422 -30.36 23.77 -17.06
C ARG A 422 -30.07 22.65 -18.05
N GLU A 423 -29.20 22.88 -19.02
CA GLU A 423 -28.73 21.86 -19.96
C GLU A 423 -28.13 20.64 -19.24
N LYS A 424 -27.24 20.84 -18.26
CA LYS A 424 -26.57 19.75 -17.52
C LYS A 424 -27.53 18.95 -16.65
N LEU A 425 -28.56 19.61 -16.08
CA LEU A 425 -29.63 18.93 -15.34
C LEU A 425 -30.52 18.09 -16.27
N LEU A 426 -30.89 18.65 -17.42
CA LEU A 426 -31.69 17.95 -18.44
C LEU A 426 -30.95 16.71 -18.96
N GLU A 427 -29.65 16.84 -19.22
CA GLU A 427 -28.82 15.74 -19.71
C GLU A 427 -28.62 14.65 -18.65
N MET A 428 -28.45 15.03 -17.38
CA MET A 428 -28.40 14.06 -16.27
C MET A 428 -29.70 13.25 -16.14
N LEU A 429 -30.87 13.88 -16.35
CA LEU A 429 -32.16 13.18 -16.38
C LEU A 429 -32.24 12.21 -17.58
N ARG A 430 -31.84 12.65 -18.78
CA ARG A 430 -31.81 11.80 -19.99
C ARG A 430 -30.86 10.59 -19.85
N VAL A 431 -29.70 10.77 -19.24
CA VAL A 431 -28.73 9.68 -19.01
C VAL A 431 -29.20 8.69 -17.93
N THR A 432 -30.21 9.04 -17.12
CA THR A 432 -30.80 8.17 -16.09
C THR A 432 -31.93 7.25 -16.64
N ASP A 433 -32.40 7.49 -17.87
CA ASP A 433 -33.46 6.72 -18.58
C ASP A 433 -33.24 5.18 -18.68
N PRO A 434 -32.03 4.59 -18.70
CA PRO A 434 -31.89 3.13 -18.82
C PRO A 434 -32.02 2.35 -17.50
N TYR A 435 -32.13 3.02 -16.33
CA TYR A 435 -32.10 2.35 -15.02
C TYR A 435 -33.28 2.63 -14.08
N ASN A 436 -34.01 3.72 -14.27
CA ASN A 436 -35.22 3.99 -13.49
C ASN A 436 -36.46 3.77 -14.35
N ASP A 437 -37.44 3.07 -13.77
CA ASP A 437 -38.80 2.85 -14.31
C ASP A 437 -39.66 4.13 -14.27
N LEU A 438 -39.01 5.29 -14.44
CA LEU A 438 -39.67 6.57 -14.69
C LEU A 438 -40.34 6.45 -16.06
N VAL A 439 -41.67 6.47 -16.08
CA VAL A 439 -42.43 6.35 -17.32
C VAL A 439 -41.95 7.44 -18.26
N LYS A 440 -41.56 7.08 -19.49
CA LYS A 440 -41.00 8.04 -20.46
C LYS A 440 -41.92 9.23 -20.73
N GLU A 441 -43.22 9.04 -20.51
CA GLU A 441 -44.25 10.06 -20.52
C GLU A 441 -44.02 11.14 -19.43
N GLU A 442 -43.67 10.79 -18.20
CA GLU A 442 -43.32 11.76 -17.14
C GLU A 442 -42.07 12.57 -17.50
N LEU A 443 -41.03 11.91 -18.01
CA LEU A 443 -39.82 12.61 -18.49
C LEU A 443 -40.12 13.54 -19.67
N ASN A 444 -40.96 13.10 -20.62
CA ASN A 444 -41.40 13.94 -21.74
C ASN A 444 -42.25 15.14 -21.27
N ILE A 445 -43.10 14.97 -20.25
CA ILE A 445 -43.87 16.07 -19.64
C ILE A 445 -42.93 17.07 -18.94
N ILE A 446 -41.95 16.60 -18.16
CA ILE A 446 -40.96 17.45 -17.49
C ILE A 446 -40.11 18.20 -18.52
N GLN A 447 -39.64 17.51 -19.57
CA GLN A 447 -38.89 18.13 -20.66
C GLN A 447 -39.75 19.19 -21.39
N GLY A 448 -41.00 18.87 -21.73
CA GLY A 448 -41.93 19.81 -22.35
C GLY A 448 -42.20 21.05 -21.50
N ALA A 449 -42.38 20.90 -20.19
CA ALA A 449 -42.57 22.00 -19.25
C ALA A 449 -41.32 22.90 -19.10
N LEU A 450 -40.12 22.31 -19.19
CA LEU A 450 -38.86 23.06 -19.22
C LEU A 450 -38.66 23.80 -20.57
N GLU A 451 -39.01 23.16 -21.68
CA GLU A 451 -38.91 23.73 -23.03
C GLU A 451 -39.92 24.87 -23.27
N LEU A 452 -41.11 24.83 -22.65
CA LEU A 452 -42.16 25.85 -22.74
C LEU A 452 -41.65 27.27 -22.39
N ARG A 453 -40.74 27.37 -21.42
CA ARG A 453 -40.11 28.65 -21.01
C ARG A 453 -39.04 29.16 -21.96
N THR A 454 -38.51 28.30 -22.82
CA THR A 454 -37.42 28.64 -23.75
C THR A 454 -37.91 28.88 -25.17
N LYS A 455 -38.87 28.07 -25.63
CA LYS A 455 -39.45 28.14 -26.97
C LYS A 455 -40.35 29.37 -27.15
N THR A 456 -40.46 29.79 -28.39
CA THR A 456 -41.29 30.89 -28.88
C THR A 456 -42.46 30.35 -29.70
N VAL A 457 -43.43 31.20 -30.02
CA VAL A 457 -44.53 30.87 -30.95
C VAL A 457 -43.99 30.42 -32.31
N GLU A 458 -42.92 31.06 -32.80
CA GLU A 458 -42.26 30.71 -34.07
C GLU A 458 -41.81 29.23 -34.13
N ASP A 459 -41.39 28.64 -33.01
CA ASP A 459 -40.90 27.25 -32.94
C ASP A 459 -42.02 26.19 -33.13
N VAL A 460 -43.29 26.58 -33.01
CA VAL A 460 -44.45 25.66 -32.98
C VAL A 460 -45.65 26.10 -33.84
N MET A 461 -45.62 27.29 -34.44
CA MET A 461 -46.73 27.80 -35.25
C MET A 461 -46.90 27.05 -36.58
N THR A 462 -48.15 26.90 -37.03
CA THR A 462 -48.45 26.45 -38.40
C THR A 462 -48.16 27.59 -39.38
N PRO A 463 -47.34 27.40 -40.43
CA PRO A 463 -47.09 28.43 -41.43
C PRO A 463 -48.35 28.79 -42.23
N LEU A 464 -48.59 30.09 -42.46
CA LEU A 464 -49.83 30.62 -43.08
C LEU A 464 -50.22 29.95 -44.41
N ARG A 465 -49.24 29.57 -45.22
CA ARG A 465 -49.44 28.85 -46.50
C ARG A 465 -50.09 27.45 -46.32
N ASP A 466 -49.85 26.83 -45.17
CA ASP A 466 -50.27 25.46 -44.81
C ASP A 466 -51.60 25.50 -44.00
N CYS A 467 -52.12 26.69 -43.67
CA CYS A 467 -53.41 26.88 -43.02
C CYS A 467 -54.59 26.73 -44.00
N PHE A 468 -55.63 26.00 -43.59
CA PHE A 468 -56.94 26.06 -44.24
C PHE A 468 -57.66 27.35 -43.82
N MET A 469 -58.14 28.13 -44.79
CA MET A 469 -58.69 29.48 -44.59
C MET A 469 -59.75 29.75 -45.64
N ILE A 470 -60.78 30.53 -45.30
CA ILE A 470 -61.90 30.82 -46.20
C ILE A 470 -61.97 32.33 -46.49
N THR A 471 -62.33 32.69 -47.72
CA THR A 471 -62.54 34.11 -48.09
C THR A 471 -63.80 34.64 -47.42
N ALA A 472 -63.75 35.87 -46.90
CA ALA A 472 -64.91 36.54 -46.31
C ALA A 472 -66.10 36.64 -47.29
N GLU A 473 -65.85 36.61 -48.61
CA GLU A 473 -66.87 36.67 -49.66
C GLU A 473 -67.49 35.30 -50.00
N ALA A 474 -67.09 34.23 -49.31
CA ALA A 474 -67.65 32.90 -49.50
C ALA A 474 -69.14 32.84 -49.14
N VAL A 475 -69.84 31.97 -49.85
CA VAL A 475 -71.24 31.62 -49.58
C VAL A 475 -71.27 30.24 -48.95
N LEU A 476 -72.04 30.06 -47.88
CA LEU A 476 -72.18 28.79 -47.18
C LEU A 476 -73.17 27.89 -47.92
N ASP A 477 -72.78 27.48 -49.14
CA ASP A 477 -73.49 26.50 -49.95
C ASP A 477 -73.10 25.06 -49.53
N PHE A 478 -73.80 24.06 -50.08
CA PHE A 478 -73.51 22.66 -49.80
C PHE A 478 -72.04 22.26 -50.05
N ASN A 479 -71.39 22.83 -51.08
CA ASN A 479 -69.99 22.49 -51.40
C ASN A 479 -69.03 23.08 -50.36
N THR A 480 -69.14 24.37 -50.06
CA THR A 480 -68.30 25.06 -49.06
C THR A 480 -68.51 24.49 -47.66
N MET A 481 -69.76 24.19 -47.29
CA MET A 481 -70.09 23.52 -46.03
C MET A 481 -69.50 22.09 -45.97
N SER A 482 -69.51 21.35 -47.07
CA SER A 482 -68.86 20.04 -47.14
C SER A 482 -67.33 20.15 -47.01
N GLU A 483 -66.70 21.10 -47.71
CA GLU A 483 -65.25 21.35 -47.61
C GLU A 483 -64.82 21.74 -46.19
N ILE A 484 -65.60 22.59 -45.51
CA ILE A 484 -65.41 22.94 -44.10
C ILE A 484 -65.43 21.68 -43.22
N MET A 485 -66.43 20.81 -43.40
CA MET A 485 -66.61 19.62 -42.58
C MET A 485 -65.56 18.54 -42.88
N GLU A 486 -65.16 18.36 -44.14
CA GLU A 486 -64.08 17.46 -44.55
C GLU A 486 -62.71 17.92 -44.04
N SER A 487 -62.49 19.24 -43.88
CA SER A 487 -61.23 19.78 -43.33
C SER A 487 -60.96 19.36 -41.88
N GLY A 488 -62.01 19.07 -41.10
CA GLY A 488 -61.91 18.66 -39.69
C GLY A 488 -61.47 19.75 -38.70
N TYR A 489 -61.21 20.97 -39.14
CA TYR A 489 -60.75 22.06 -38.27
C TYR A 489 -61.92 22.75 -37.53
N THR A 490 -61.81 22.91 -36.21
CA THR A 490 -62.87 23.55 -35.40
C THR A 490 -62.90 25.08 -35.52
N ARG A 491 -61.76 25.70 -35.85
CA ARG A 491 -61.55 27.15 -35.96
C ARG A 491 -60.88 27.44 -37.29
N ILE A 492 -61.51 28.26 -38.14
CA ILE A 492 -61.07 28.52 -39.52
C ILE A 492 -60.91 30.03 -39.70
N PRO A 493 -59.69 30.53 -39.96
CA PRO A 493 -59.46 31.95 -40.22
C PRO A 493 -60.18 32.41 -41.49
N VAL A 494 -60.80 33.58 -41.42
CA VAL A 494 -61.50 34.23 -42.53
C VAL A 494 -60.70 35.44 -42.99
N PHE A 495 -60.32 35.46 -44.28
CA PHE A 495 -59.48 36.51 -44.86
C PHE A 495 -60.22 37.34 -45.91
N GLU A 496 -59.80 38.60 -46.11
CA GLU A 496 -60.40 39.48 -47.12
C GLU A 496 -59.33 39.99 -48.10
N GLY A 497 -59.49 39.68 -49.38
CA GLY A 497 -58.53 40.00 -50.43
C GLY A 497 -57.31 39.07 -50.40
N ASP A 498 -56.26 39.46 -49.67
CA ASP A 498 -55.03 38.66 -49.54
C ASP A 498 -55.09 37.73 -48.32
N ARG A 499 -54.45 36.56 -48.40
CA ARG A 499 -54.42 35.56 -47.31
C ARG A 499 -53.68 36.06 -46.06
N SER A 500 -52.84 37.09 -46.21
CA SER A 500 -52.19 37.80 -45.09
C SER A 500 -53.16 38.65 -44.26
N ASN A 501 -54.32 39.02 -44.82
CA ASN A 501 -55.30 39.91 -44.21
C ASN A 501 -56.45 39.12 -43.56
N ILE A 502 -56.20 38.59 -42.37
CA ILE A 502 -57.20 37.87 -41.56
C ILE A 502 -58.10 38.88 -40.84
N VAL A 503 -59.41 38.81 -41.08
CA VAL A 503 -60.40 39.78 -40.60
C VAL A 503 -61.35 39.18 -39.57
N ASP A 504 -61.63 37.88 -39.66
CA ASP A 504 -62.61 37.18 -38.80
C ASP A 504 -62.14 35.75 -38.47
N LEU A 505 -62.80 35.11 -37.51
CA LEU A 505 -62.60 33.68 -37.18
C LEU A 505 -63.95 32.95 -37.18
N LEU A 506 -64.08 31.93 -38.03
CA LEU A 506 -65.26 31.07 -38.10
C LEU A 506 -65.07 29.86 -37.18
N PHE A 507 -66.03 29.58 -36.30
CA PHE A 507 -66.10 28.31 -35.58
C PHE A 507 -67.13 27.40 -36.23
N VAL A 508 -66.79 26.12 -36.43
CA VAL A 508 -67.71 25.16 -37.08
C VAL A 508 -69.00 24.95 -36.28
N LYS A 509 -68.98 25.14 -34.95
CA LYS A 509 -70.18 25.09 -34.09
C LYS A 509 -71.24 26.16 -34.46
N ASP A 510 -70.82 27.28 -35.03
CA ASP A 510 -71.70 28.41 -35.36
C ASP A 510 -72.54 28.09 -36.61
N LEU A 511 -72.06 27.16 -37.44
CA LEU A 511 -72.74 26.65 -38.62
C LEU A 511 -73.85 25.64 -38.29
N ALA A 512 -74.01 25.23 -37.03
CA ALA A 512 -74.97 24.20 -36.61
C ALA A 512 -76.45 24.56 -36.84
N PHE A 513 -76.76 25.85 -37.04
CA PHE A 513 -78.09 26.36 -37.37
C PHE A 513 -78.16 27.02 -38.76
N VAL A 514 -77.13 26.85 -39.59
CA VAL A 514 -77.09 27.38 -40.96
C VAL A 514 -77.50 26.27 -41.93
N ASP A 515 -78.61 26.48 -42.62
CA ASP A 515 -79.03 25.57 -43.68
C ASP A 515 -78.21 25.84 -44.96
N PRO A 516 -77.54 24.83 -45.56
CA PRO A 516 -76.83 25.02 -46.84
C PRO A 516 -77.76 25.39 -48.01
N ASP A 517 -79.07 25.08 -47.93
CA ASP A 517 -80.03 25.46 -48.97
C ASP A 517 -80.31 26.98 -48.98
N ASP A 518 -80.13 27.67 -47.83
CA ASP A 518 -80.31 29.13 -47.73
C ASP A 518 -79.18 29.93 -48.41
N CYS A 519 -78.05 29.30 -48.75
CA CYS A 519 -76.89 29.95 -49.39
C CYS A 519 -76.47 31.25 -48.67
N THR A 520 -76.37 31.21 -47.34
CA THR A 520 -76.09 32.41 -46.53
C THR A 520 -74.64 32.88 -46.76
N PRO A 521 -74.39 34.18 -47.02
CA PRO A 521 -73.02 34.69 -47.15
C PRO A 521 -72.29 34.67 -45.80
N LEU A 522 -71.02 34.24 -45.81
CA LEU A 522 -70.22 34.06 -44.59
C LEU A 522 -70.12 35.33 -43.73
N LYS A 523 -70.04 36.53 -44.35
CA LYS A 523 -70.03 37.83 -43.63
C LYS A 523 -71.23 38.03 -42.70
N THR A 524 -72.36 37.36 -42.92
CA THR A 524 -73.53 37.45 -42.02
C THR A 524 -73.26 36.67 -40.73
N ILE A 525 -72.70 35.46 -40.84
CA ILE A 525 -72.41 34.60 -39.70
C ILE A 525 -71.24 35.17 -38.87
N THR A 526 -70.16 35.60 -39.53
CA THR A 526 -69.00 36.15 -38.80
C THR A 526 -69.36 37.43 -38.06
N ARG A 527 -70.14 38.34 -38.66
CA ARG A 527 -70.64 39.56 -37.99
C ARG A 527 -71.65 39.29 -36.88
N PHE A 528 -72.40 38.20 -36.94
CA PHE A 528 -73.38 37.86 -35.90
C PHE A 528 -72.70 37.33 -34.63
N TYR A 529 -71.71 36.43 -34.77
CA TYR A 529 -70.99 35.87 -33.64
C TYR A 529 -69.80 36.72 -33.19
N ASN A 530 -69.14 37.44 -34.12
CA ASN A 530 -68.07 38.41 -33.90
C ASN A 530 -67.01 37.95 -32.89
N HIS A 531 -66.38 36.81 -33.17
CA HIS A 531 -65.36 36.24 -32.28
C HIS A 531 -64.10 37.10 -32.24
N PRO A 532 -63.49 37.31 -31.05
CA PRO A 532 -62.27 38.11 -30.95
C PRO A 532 -61.09 37.43 -31.65
N LEU A 533 -60.32 38.22 -32.41
CA LEU A 533 -59.03 37.80 -32.96
C LEU A 533 -57.91 38.14 -31.98
N HIS A 534 -57.13 37.13 -31.62
CA HIS A 534 -55.92 37.29 -30.79
C HIS A 534 -54.69 37.36 -31.67
N PHE A 535 -54.01 38.50 -31.62
CA PHE A 535 -52.80 38.77 -32.37
C PHE A 535 -51.58 38.69 -31.45
N VAL A 536 -50.57 37.96 -31.88
CA VAL A 536 -49.40 37.59 -31.10
C VAL A 536 -48.14 37.77 -31.94
N PHE A 537 -47.05 38.23 -31.33
CA PHE A 537 -45.74 38.33 -31.98
C PHE A 537 -45.00 36.98 -31.96
N ASN A 538 -44.27 36.68 -33.03
CA ASN A 538 -43.57 35.41 -33.23
C ASN A 538 -42.53 35.09 -32.13
N ASP A 539 -41.94 36.11 -31.52
CA ASP A 539 -40.95 36.00 -30.43
C ASP A 539 -41.56 35.75 -29.04
N THR A 540 -42.90 35.81 -28.92
CA THR A 540 -43.60 35.60 -27.64
C THR A 540 -43.34 34.18 -27.12
N LYS A 541 -43.11 34.04 -25.81
CA LYS A 541 -42.81 32.74 -25.17
C LYS A 541 -44.06 31.89 -24.96
N LEU A 542 -43.88 30.57 -25.02
CA LEU A 542 -44.99 29.62 -24.91
C LEU A 542 -45.60 29.56 -23.50
N ASP A 543 -44.87 29.97 -22.46
CA ASP A 543 -45.43 30.09 -21.12
C ASP A 543 -46.41 31.26 -20.99
N ALA A 544 -46.06 32.43 -21.54
CA ALA A 544 -46.98 33.58 -21.66
C ALA A 544 -48.22 33.24 -22.51
N MET A 545 -48.03 32.58 -23.66
CA MET A 545 -49.12 32.10 -24.51
C MET A 545 -50.08 31.14 -23.82
N LEU A 546 -49.54 30.19 -23.05
CA LEU A 546 -50.36 29.25 -22.31
C LEU A 546 -51.17 29.96 -21.22
N GLU A 547 -50.65 31.02 -20.59
CA GLU A 547 -51.43 31.85 -19.69
C GLU A 547 -52.55 32.64 -20.39
N GLU A 548 -52.31 33.16 -21.59
CA GLU A 548 -53.33 33.88 -22.37
C GLU A 548 -54.47 32.95 -22.80
N PHE A 549 -54.17 31.78 -23.38
CA PHE A 549 -55.21 30.79 -23.72
C PHE A 549 -56.02 30.31 -22.51
N LYS A 550 -55.37 30.18 -21.34
CA LYS A 550 -56.09 29.80 -20.10
C LYS A 550 -57.03 30.90 -19.61
N LYS A 551 -56.57 32.16 -19.60
CA LYS A 551 -57.41 33.31 -19.20
C LYS A 551 -58.67 33.44 -20.05
N GLU A 552 -58.59 33.10 -21.33
CA GLU A 552 -59.74 33.14 -22.23
C GLU A 552 -60.70 31.94 -22.05
N THR A 553 -60.17 30.77 -21.70
CA THR A 553 -60.99 29.56 -21.50
C THR A 553 -61.90 29.69 -20.27
N ASP A 554 -61.51 30.45 -19.25
CA ASP A 554 -62.32 30.74 -18.04
C ASP A 554 -63.46 31.76 -18.28
N ILE A 555 -63.67 32.25 -19.52
CA ILE A 555 -64.65 33.29 -19.87
C ILE A 555 -65.93 32.70 -20.54
N PHE A 556 -65.99 31.38 -20.77
CA PHE A 556 -67.10 30.67 -21.43
C PHE A 556 -67.89 29.72 -20.52
#